data_AF-A0A945UAF8-F1
#
_entry.id   AF-A0A945UAF8-F1
#
_cell.length_a   1.000
_cell.length_b   1.000
_cell.length_c   1.000
_cell.angle_alpha   90.00
_cell.angle_beta   90.00
_cell.angle_gamma   90.00
#
_symmetry.space_group_name_H-M   'P 1'
#
loop_
_entity.id
_entity.type
_entity.pdbx_description
1 polymer ?
#
loop_
_entity_poly.entity_id
_entity_poly.type
_entity_poly.pdbx_seq_one_letter_code
_entity_poly.pdbx_strand_id
1 'polypeptide(L)'
;MFDLPLHPVVVHFPIVLGTLLPVLAFILWATIKKGYLQQRVWVLVAIMALAYGATSLIAMELGEKDEDKVEEIVSERVIEEHEEAAEMIPWVAGTLFLVSFAGLIKKNSHSLRLGLAALSLVALIPLVDAGHTGGELVYQYGAATAHMPADQQARVYSSGKLPIKQNDSDKDSDIDHDD
;
A
#
# COMPACT_ATOMS: atom_id res chain seq x y z
N MET A 1 3.90 -26.53 -2.44
CA MET A 1 3.13 -25.50 -1.69
C MET A 1 3.89 -24.21 -1.92
N PHE A 2 3.23 -23.07 -2.16
CA PHE A 2 3.83 -21.83 -2.68
C PHE A 2 5.31 -21.61 -2.30
N ASP A 3 6.20 -21.67 -3.31
CA ASP A 3 7.66 -21.51 -3.11
C ASP A 3 8.10 -20.03 -3.06
N LEU A 4 7.14 -19.09 -3.17
CA LEU A 4 7.38 -17.64 -3.21
C LEU A 4 6.77 -16.96 -1.97
N PRO A 5 7.36 -15.84 -1.50
CA PRO A 5 6.79 -15.06 -0.41
C PRO A 5 5.37 -14.62 -0.74
N LEU A 6 4.49 -14.68 0.26
CA LEU A 6 3.07 -14.41 0.06
C LEU A 6 2.79 -12.91 -0.03
N HIS A 7 3.55 -12.07 0.69
CA HIS A 7 3.34 -10.63 0.71
C HIS A 7 3.30 -10.02 -0.71
N PRO A 8 4.30 -10.24 -1.59
CA PRO A 8 4.27 -9.73 -2.96
C PRO A 8 3.08 -10.23 -3.80
N VAL A 9 2.51 -11.39 -3.49
CA VAL A 9 1.31 -11.89 -4.20
C VAL A 9 0.08 -11.11 -3.72
N VAL A 10 -0.05 -10.90 -2.41
CA VAL A 10 -1.25 -10.30 -1.81
C VAL A 10 -1.31 -8.78 -2.03
N VAL A 11 -0.19 -8.08 -2.12
CA VAL A 11 -0.18 -6.62 -2.38
C VAL A 11 -0.83 -6.23 -3.72
N HIS A 12 -0.95 -7.15 -4.69
CA HIS A 12 -1.61 -6.86 -5.97
C HIS A 12 -3.10 -6.58 -5.81
N PHE A 13 -3.77 -7.17 -4.81
CA PHE A 13 -5.19 -6.96 -4.57
C PHE A 13 -5.51 -5.51 -4.18
N PRO A 14 -4.90 -4.93 -3.11
CA PRO A 14 -5.15 -3.54 -2.77
C PRO A 14 -4.68 -2.58 -3.88
N ILE A 15 -3.62 -2.90 -4.63
CA ILE A 15 -3.19 -2.09 -5.79
C ILE A 15 -4.31 -1.99 -6.84
N VAL A 16 -4.84 -3.14 -7.27
CA VAL A 16 -5.90 -3.17 -8.30
C VAL A 16 -7.19 -2.55 -7.79
N LEU A 17 -7.61 -2.89 -6.56
CA LEU A 17 -8.85 -2.38 -5.99
C LEU A 17 -8.78 -0.87 -5.74
N GLY A 18 -7.70 -0.38 -5.14
CA GLY A 18 -7.48 1.05 -4.90
C GLY A 18 -7.46 1.85 -6.20
N THR A 19 -6.80 1.33 -7.25
CA THR A 19 -6.72 1.99 -8.56
C THR A 19 -8.06 2.02 -9.31
N LEU A 20 -8.84 0.93 -9.23
CA LEU A 20 -10.13 0.84 -9.93
C LEU A 20 -11.28 1.54 -9.18
N LEU A 21 -11.16 1.75 -7.87
CA LEU A 21 -12.18 2.42 -7.05
C LEU A 21 -12.60 3.81 -7.58
N PRO A 22 -11.68 4.75 -7.90
CA PRO A 22 -12.07 6.04 -8.47
C PRO A 22 -12.77 5.89 -9.82
N VAL A 23 -12.31 4.99 -10.69
CA VAL A 23 -12.92 4.73 -12.00
C VAL A 23 -14.38 4.28 -11.82
N LEU A 24 -14.61 3.30 -10.94
CA LEU A 24 -15.95 2.83 -10.61
C LEU A 24 -16.81 3.96 -10.02
N ALA A 25 -16.27 4.73 -9.07
CA ALA A 25 -16.99 5.81 -8.42
C ALA A 25 -17.44 6.90 -9.41
N PHE A 26 -16.58 7.31 -10.35
CA PHE A 26 -16.94 8.28 -11.39
C PHE A 26 -17.98 7.75 -12.36
N ILE A 27 -17.85 6.50 -12.82
CA ILE A 27 -18.81 5.87 -13.73
C ILE A 27 -20.19 5.79 -13.07
N LEU A 28 -20.26 5.31 -11.82
CA LEU A 28 -21.52 5.20 -11.10
C LEU A 28 -22.10 6.57 -10.76
N TRP A 29 -21.28 7.55 -10.40
CA TRP A 29 -21.74 8.92 -10.19
C TRP A 29 -22.39 9.49 -11.45
N ALA A 30 -21.72 9.39 -12.60
CA ALA A 30 -22.18 9.95 -13.87
C ALA A 30 -23.47 9.27 -14.37
N THR A 31 -23.54 7.94 -14.29
CA THR A 31 -24.71 7.16 -14.73
C THR A 31 -25.92 7.36 -13.82
N ILE A 32 -25.74 7.43 -12.50
CA ILE A 32 -26.82 7.73 -11.55
C ILE A 32 -27.30 9.18 -11.72
N LYS A 33 -26.38 10.15 -11.94
CA LYS A 33 -26.75 11.56 -12.19
C LYS A 33 -27.59 11.71 -13.45
N LYS A 34 -27.33 10.93 -14.49
CA LYS A 34 -28.11 10.93 -15.73
C LYS A 34 -29.41 10.11 -15.65
N GLY A 35 -29.66 9.42 -14.52
CA GLY A 35 -30.87 8.63 -14.31
C GLY A 35 -30.86 7.24 -14.97
N TYR A 36 -29.73 6.80 -15.53
CA TYR A 36 -29.62 5.47 -16.16
C TYR A 36 -29.59 4.32 -15.15
N LEU A 37 -29.09 4.57 -13.93
CA LEU A 37 -28.98 3.58 -12.86
C LEU A 37 -29.65 4.06 -11.57
N GLN A 38 -30.13 3.10 -10.78
CA GLN A 38 -30.70 3.38 -9.47
C GLN A 38 -29.61 3.76 -8.45
N GLN A 39 -29.98 4.62 -7.50
CA GLN A 39 -29.06 5.06 -6.44
C GLN A 39 -28.48 3.92 -5.59
N ARG A 40 -29.22 2.81 -5.46
CA ARG A 40 -28.78 1.62 -4.69
C ARG A 40 -27.53 0.96 -5.26
N VAL A 41 -27.24 1.14 -6.56
CA VAL A 41 -26.05 0.58 -7.21
C VAL A 41 -24.75 1.17 -6.66
N TRP A 42 -24.82 2.34 -6.00
CA TRP A 42 -23.68 2.93 -5.30
C TRP A 42 -23.09 2.03 -4.20
N VAL A 43 -23.84 1.00 -3.74
CA VAL A 43 -23.35 0.02 -2.76
C VAL A 43 -22.11 -0.71 -3.24
N LEU A 44 -21.94 -0.83 -4.56
CA LEU A 44 -20.74 -1.44 -5.16
C LEU A 44 -19.47 -0.65 -4.82
N VAL A 45 -19.54 0.68 -4.72
CA VAL A 45 -18.41 1.52 -4.27
C VAL A 45 -18.06 1.19 -2.82
N ALA A 46 -19.07 1.03 -1.96
CA ALA A 46 -18.86 0.67 -0.56
C ALA A 46 -18.22 -0.72 -0.42
N ILE A 47 -18.74 -1.72 -1.14
CA ILE A 47 -18.20 -3.09 -1.14
C ILE A 47 -16.75 -3.10 -1.64
N MET A 48 -16.46 -2.34 -2.70
CA MET A 48 -15.11 -2.26 -3.25
C MET A 48 -14.13 -1.55 -2.29
N ALA A 49 -14.55 -0.46 -1.63
CA ALA A 49 -13.74 0.20 -0.62
C ALA A 49 -13.48 -0.70 0.60
N LEU A 50 -14.46 -1.51 1.00
CA LEU A 50 -14.30 -2.51 2.05
C LEU A 50 -13.31 -3.60 1.65
N ALA A 51 -13.44 -4.15 0.44
CA ALA A 51 -12.51 -5.15 -0.08
C ALA A 51 -11.09 -4.61 -0.22
N TYR A 52 -10.95 -3.35 -0.65
CA TYR A 52 -9.67 -2.64 -0.70
C TYR A 52 -9.02 -2.59 0.68
N GLY A 53 -9.73 -2.10 1.70
CA GLY A 53 -9.20 -2.04 3.07
C GLY A 53 -8.94 -3.41 3.69
N ALA A 54 -9.80 -4.40 3.44
CA ALA A 54 -9.58 -5.75 3.95
C ALA A 54 -8.31 -6.39 3.35
N THR A 55 -8.11 -6.23 2.04
CA THR A 55 -6.92 -6.78 1.36
C THR A 55 -5.64 -6.03 1.70
N SER A 56 -5.71 -4.73 2.00
CA SER A 56 -4.54 -3.98 2.49
C SER A 56 -4.10 -4.42 3.88
N LEU A 57 -5.05 -4.66 4.81
CA LEU A 57 -4.73 -5.19 6.14
C LEU A 57 -4.08 -6.58 6.06
N ILE A 58 -4.59 -7.45 5.18
CA ILE A 58 -3.97 -8.78 4.96
C ILE A 58 -2.57 -8.64 4.37
N ALA A 59 -2.36 -7.66 3.46
CA ALA A 59 -1.04 -7.42 2.88
C ALA A 59 -0.02 -6.95 3.94
N MET A 60 -0.41 -6.03 4.83
CA MET A 60 0.44 -5.55 5.93
C MET A 60 0.84 -6.68 6.87
N GLU A 61 -0.13 -7.47 7.34
CA GLU A 61 0.09 -8.62 8.22
C GLU A 61 0.98 -9.71 7.58
N LEU A 62 1.07 -9.74 6.25
CA LEU A 62 2.00 -10.61 5.54
C LEU A 62 3.39 -9.97 5.38
N GLY A 63 3.46 -8.63 5.31
CA GLY A 63 4.71 -7.87 5.24
C GLY A 63 5.48 -7.94 6.54
N GLU A 64 4.81 -7.71 7.67
CA GLU A 64 5.37 -7.86 9.03
C GLU A 64 5.98 -9.26 9.24
N LYS A 65 5.38 -10.31 8.66
CA LYS A 65 5.93 -11.68 8.74
C LYS A 65 7.23 -11.89 7.96
N ASP A 66 7.48 -11.04 6.96
CA ASP A 66 8.68 -11.08 6.13
C ASP A 66 9.75 -10.09 6.63
N GLU A 67 9.39 -9.15 7.51
CA GLU A 67 10.25 -8.08 8.08
C GLU A 67 11.52 -8.64 8.72
N ASP A 68 11.40 -9.55 9.70
CA ASP A 68 12.53 -10.20 10.41
C ASP A 68 13.60 -10.76 9.46
N LYS A 69 13.22 -11.24 8.27
CA LYS A 69 14.17 -11.78 7.29
C LYS A 69 14.83 -10.70 6.47
N VAL A 70 14.10 -9.62 6.18
CA VAL A 70 14.58 -8.53 5.35
C VAL A 70 15.50 -7.61 6.15
N GLU A 71 15.25 -7.40 7.44
CA GLU A 71 16.09 -6.58 8.34
C GLU A 71 17.52 -7.13 8.53
N GLU A 72 17.74 -8.42 8.29
CA GLU A 72 19.08 -9.02 8.34
C GLU A 72 20.01 -8.37 7.30
N ILE A 73 19.45 -7.93 6.17
CA ILE A 73 20.21 -7.47 4.99
C ILE A 73 19.89 -6.03 4.57
N VAL A 74 18.72 -5.50 4.91
CA VAL A 74 18.30 -4.12 4.67
C VAL A 74 18.21 -3.37 6.00
N SER A 75 18.47 -2.06 6.00
CA SER A 75 18.30 -1.22 7.19
C SER A 75 16.82 -1.09 7.57
N GLU A 76 16.52 -1.25 8.86
CA GLU A 76 15.18 -1.11 9.45
C GLU A 76 14.48 0.18 9.01
N ARG A 77 15.16 1.33 9.07
CA ARG A 77 14.63 2.62 8.61
C ARG A 77 14.00 2.60 7.21
N VAL A 78 14.60 1.89 6.26
CA VAL A 78 14.10 1.84 4.88
C VAL A 78 12.86 0.94 4.80
N ILE A 79 12.80 -0.08 5.64
CA ILE A 79 11.63 -0.96 5.78
C ILE A 79 10.49 -0.16 6.43
N GLU A 80 10.76 0.56 7.52
CA GLU A 80 9.81 1.46 8.20
C GLU A 80 9.22 2.49 7.23
N GLU A 81 10.03 3.14 6.39
CA GLU A 81 9.55 4.10 5.38
C GLU A 81 8.54 3.46 4.39
N HIS A 82 8.70 2.17 4.07
CA HIS A 82 7.72 1.44 3.26
C HIS A 82 6.45 1.09 4.05
N GLU A 83 6.60 0.68 5.30
CA GLU A 83 5.50 0.31 6.17
C GLU A 83 4.61 1.49 6.53
N GLU A 84 5.19 2.65 6.86
CA GLU A 84 4.45 3.88 7.13
C GLU A 84 3.61 4.30 5.92
N ALA A 85 4.17 4.20 4.71
CA ALA A 85 3.44 4.47 3.47
C ALA A 85 2.29 3.47 3.26
N ALA A 86 2.51 2.19 3.59
CA ALA A 86 1.50 1.14 3.48
C ALA A 86 0.40 1.27 4.55
N GLU A 87 0.71 1.70 5.77
CA GLU A 87 -0.24 1.86 6.88
C GLU A 87 -1.32 2.92 6.56
N MET A 88 -0.99 3.93 5.76
CA MET A 88 -1.96 4.93 5.33
C MET A 88 -3.10 4.35 4.47
N ILE A 89 -2.86 3.24 3.78
CA ILE A 89 -3.81 2.61 2.85
C ILE A 89 -5.11 2.16 3.55
N PRO A 90 -5.10 1.31 4.61
CA PRO A 90 -6.32 0.90 5.30
C PRO A 90 -7.08 2.07 5.92
N TRP A 91 -6.39 3.10 6.44
CA TRP A 91 -7.03 4.30 6.98
C TRP A 91 -7.83 5.07 5.91
N VAL A 92 -7.23 5.23 4.74
CA VAL A 92 -7.89 5.86 3.59
C VAL A 92 -9.04 4.98 3.07
N ALA A 93 -8.83 3.67 2.96
CA ALA A 93 -9.87 2.73 2.54
C ALA A 93 -11.07 2.73 3.50
N GLY A 94 -10.82 2.72 4.81
CA GLY A 94 -11.84 2.81 5.85
C GLY A 94 -12.60 4.14 5.79
N THR A 95 -11.91 5.26 5.58
CA THR A 95 -12.55 6.56 5.38
C THR A 95 -13.47 6.57 4.16
N LEU A 96 -12.98 6.08 3.00
CA LEU A 96 -13.78 5.97 1.78
C LEU A 96 -15.00 5.06 1.98
N PHE A 97 -14.83 3.94 2.69
CA PHE A 97 -15.91 3.02 3.04
C PHE A 97 -16.98 3.72 3.89
N LEU A 98 -16.60 4.39 4.98
CA LEU A 98 -17.54 5.10 5.86
C LEU A 98 -18.29 6.22 5.13
N VAL A 99 -17.57 7.04 4.35
CA VAL A 99 -18.18 8.14 3.58
C VAL A 99 -19.09 7.62 2.46
N SER A 100 -18.81 6.44 1.91
CA SER A 100 -19.64 5.83 0.86
C SER A 100 -21.09 5.56 1.31
N PHE A 101 -21.31 5.26 2.59
CA PHE A 101 -22.65 5.07 3.16
C PHE A 101 -23.48 6.35 3.13
N ALA A 102 -22.86 7.51 3.36
CA ALA A 102 -23.56 8.79 3.23
C ALA A 102 -24.06 9.02 1.78
N GLY A 103 -23.35 8.46 0.79
CA GLY A 103 -23.77 8.41 -0.61
C GLY A 103 -25.00 7.53 -0.88
N LEU A 104 -25.30 6.55 0.00
CA LEU A 104 -26.46 5.66 -0.10
C LEU A 104 -27.72 6.25 0.53
N ILE A 105 -27.60 6.92 1.67
CA ILE A 105 -28.75 7.32 2.50
C ILE A 105 -29.47 8.55 1.93
N LYS A 106 -28.73 9.50 1.35
CA LYS A 106 -29.30 10.81 0.97
C LYS A 106 -29.78 10.80 -0.48
N LYS A 107 -31.10 10.93 -0.68
CA LYS A 107 -31.83 10.79 -1.96
C LYS A 107 -31.43 11.79 -3.08
N ASN A 108 -30.54 12.76 -2.81
CA ASN A 108 -30.05 13.73 -3.79
C ASN A 108 -28.55 14.07 -3.61
N SER A 109 -27.73 13.05 -3.31
CA SER A 109 -26.33 13.18 -2.89
C SER A 109 -25.30 13.32 -4.02
N HIS A 110 -25.66 13.90 -5.18
CA HIS A 110 -24.76 13.93 -6.34
C HIS A 110 -23.44 14.66 -6.08
N SER A 111 -23.45 15.74 -5.30
CA SER A 111 -22.23 16.45 -4.89
C SER A 111 -21.36 15.61 -3.95
N LEU A 112 -21.98 14.88 -3.02
CA LEU A 112 -21.28 13.99 -2.09
C LEU A 112 -20.63 12.81 -2.81
N ARG A 113 -21.34 12.19 -3.76
CA ARG A 113 -20.80 11.11 -4.60
C ARG A 113 -19.65 11.59 -5.48
N LEU A 114 -19.74 12.81 -6.02
CA LEU A 114 -18.64 13.44 -6.76
C LEU A 114 -17.44 13.71 -5.84
N GLY A 115 -17.69 14.25 -4.65
CA GLY A 115 -16.67 14.49 -3.63
C GLY A 115 -15.95 13.20 -3.24
N LEU A 116 -16.68 12.11 -3.07
CA LEU A 116 -16.09 10.79 -2.82
C LEU A 116 -15.25 10.31 -4.00
N ALA A 117 -15.77 10.41 -5.24
CA ALA A 117 -15.02 10.00 -6.43
C ALA A 117 -13.71 10.80 -6.60
N ALA A 118 -13.75 12.10 -6.28
CA ALA A 118 -12.55 12.94 -6.26
C ALA A 118 -11.61 12.55 -5.11
N LEU A 119 -12.14 12.29 -3.91
CA LEU A 119 -11.35 11.84 -2.76
C LEU A 119 -10.66 10.50 -3.04
N SER A 120 -11.32 9.58 -3.74
CA SER A 120 -10.73 8.30 -4.14
C SER A 120 -9.61 8.42 -5.19
N LEU A 121 -9.51 9.55 -5.91
CA LEU A 121 -8.33 9.82 -6.74
C LEU A 121 -7.15 10.27 -5.88
N VAL A 122 -7.40 11.12 -4.89
CA VAL A 122 -6.38 11.55 -3.93
C VAL A 122 -5.86 10.35 -3.12
N ALA A 123 -6.73 9.38 -2.85
CA ALA A 123 -6.38 8.11 -2.21
C ALA A 123 -5.35 7.24 -2.96
N LEU A 124 -5.02 7.58 -4.22
CA LEU A 124 -3.96 6.90 -4.96
C LEU A 124 -2.55 7.32 -4.48
N ILE A 125 -2.41 8.46 -3.82
CA ILE A 125 -1.11 8.96 -3.33
C ILE A 125 -0.40 7.92 -2.43
N PRO A 126 -0.99 7.45 -1.31
CA PRO A 126 -0.31 6.45 -0.47
C PRO A 126 -0.05 5.13 -1.22
N LEU A 127 -0.88 4.77 -2.19
CA LEU A 127 -0.67 3.58 -3.00
C LEU A 127 0.56 3.71 -3.93
N VAL A 128 0.76 4.88 -4.51
CA VAL A 128 1.94 5.19 -5.34
C VAL A 128 3.18 5.25 -4.47
N ASP A 129 3.07 5.84 -3.28
CA ASP A 129 4.18 5.99 -2.35
C ASP A 129 4.68 4.63 -1.83
N ALA A 130 3.77 3.79 -1.33
CA ALA A 130 4.08 2.41 -0.94
C ALA A 130 4.64 1.59 -2.11
N GLY A 131 4.14 1.81 -3.33
CA GLY A 131 4.68 1.18 -4.54
C GLY A 131 6.10 1.65 -4.89
N HIS A 132 6.41 2.93 -4.64
CA HIS A 132 7.72 3.50 -4.86
C HIS A 132 8.74 2.94 -3.87
N THR A 133 8.48 3.07 -2.57
CA THR A 133 9.35 2.58 -1.48
C THR A 133 9.53 1.06 -1.55
N GLY A 134 8.46 0.31 -1.87
CA GLY A 134 8.55 -1.13 -2.10
C GLY A 134 9.43 -1.49 -3.32
N GLY A 135 9.40 -0.66 -4.36
CA GLY A 135 10.33 -0.76 -5.48
C GLY A 135 11.79 -0.50 -5.07
N GLU A 136 12.03 0.49 -4.21
CA GLU A 136 13.38 0.77 -3.70
C GLU A 136 13.92 -0.38 -2.87
N LEU A 137 13.11 -0.95 -1.97
CA LEU A 137 13.45 -2.15 -1.19
C LEU A 137 13.96 -3.28 -2.09
N VAL A 138 13.24 -3.56 -3.18
CA VAL A 138 13.61 -4.66 -4.09
C VAL A 138 14.83 -4.31 -4.96
N TYR A 139 14.85 -3.13 -5.59
CA TYR A 139 15.80 -2.83 -6.65
C TYR A 139 17.06 -2.07 -6.18
N GLN A 140 16.95 -1.25 -5.14
CA GLN A 140 18.08 -0.50 -4.60
C GLN A 140 18.74 -1.26 -3.44
N TYR A 141 17.92 -1.81 -2.53
CA TYR A 141 18.41 -2.46 -1.31
C TYR A 141 18.45 -3.99 -1.39
N GLY A 142 17.89 -4.59 -2.43
CA GLY A 142 17.99 -6.03 -2.67
C GLY A 142 17.20 -6.90 -1.69
N ALA A 143 16.14 -6.37 -1.07
CA ALA A 143 15.29 -7.06 -0.08
C ALA A 143 14.83 -8.46 -0.56
N ALA A 144 14.56 -8.62 -1.85
CA ALA A 144 14.16 -9.90 -2.43
C ALA A 144 15.19 -11.03 -2.24
N THR A 145 16.47 -10.70 -2.00
CA THR A 145 17.50 -11.71 -1.75
C THR A 145 17.37 -12.39 -0.39
N ALA A 146 16.67 -11.79 0.58
CA ALA A 146 16.38 -12.41 1.88
C ALA A 146 15.64 -13.75 1.75
N HIS A 147 14.87 -13.92 0.68
CA HIS A 147 14.11 -15.15 0.41
C HIS A 147 14.84 -16.16 -0.50
N MET A 148 16.07 -15.88 -0.92
CA MET A 148 16.87 -16.82 -1.71
C MET A 148 17.54 -17.88 -0.82
N PRO A 149 17.82 -19.09 -1.35
CA PRO A 149 18.69 -20.05 -0.68
C PRO A 149 20.07 -19.47 -0.37
N ALA A 150 20.67 -19.83 0.76
CA ALA A 150 21.95 -19.28 1.23
C ALA A 150 23.10 -19.42 0.20
N ASP A 151 23.14 -20.49 -0.59
CA ASP A 151 24.12 -20.69 -1.65
C ASP A 151 23.92 -19.72 -2.84
N GLN A 152 22.67 -19.32 -3.11
CA GLN A 152 22.35 -18.29 -4.09
C GLN A 152 22.68 -16.90 -3.54
N GLN A 153 22.31 -16.60 -2.31
CA GLN A 153 22.65 -15.34 -1.64
C GLN A 153 24.17 -15.10 -1.66
N ALA A 154 24.97 -16.08 -1.22
CA ALA A 154 26.43 -15.98 -1.21
C ALA A 154 27.03 -15.72 -2.60
N ARG A 155 26.46 -16.28 -3.67
CA ARG A 155 26.88 -16.01 -5.05
C ARG A 155 26.56 -14.59 -5.49
N VAL A 156 25.40 -14.05 -5.10
CA VAL A 156 25.02 -12.66 -5.41
C VAL A 156 25.94 -11.68 -4.70
N TYR A 157 26.20 -11.87 -3.39
CA TYR A 157 27.13 -11.02 -2.62
C TYR A 157 28.57 -11.11 -3.15
N SER A 158 29.06 -12.31 -3.45
CA SER A 158 30.42 -12.50 -3.99
C SER A 158 30.60 -11.90 -5.39
N SER A 159 29.51 -11.68 -6.13
CA SER A 159 29.55 -11.06 -7.46
C SER A 159 29.59 -9.52 -7.44
N GLY A 160 29.51 -8.89 -6.25
CA GLY A 160 29.55 -7.43 -6.10
C GLY A 160 28.34 -6.69 -6.67
N LYS A 161 27.20 -7.38 -6.84
CA LYS A 161 26.01 -6.86 -7.54
C LYS A 161 24.97 -6.17 -6.63
N LEU A 162 25.18 -6.13 -5.31
CA LEU A 162 24.29 -5.45 -4.37
C LEU A 162 25.10 -4.63 -3.34
N PRO A 163 24.58 -3.48 -2.88
CA PRO A 163 25.19 -2.73 -1.79
C PRO A 163 25.15 -3.55 -0.49
N ILE A 164 26.27 -3.53 0.25
CA ILE A 164 26.36 -4.12 1.60
C ILE A 164 25.60 -3.20 2.55
N LYS A 165 24.81 -3.77 3.48
CA LYS A 165 24.09 -3.08 4.57
C LYS A 165 24.93 -1.90 5.09
N GLN A 166 24.47 -0.69 4.78
CA GLN A 166 25.12 0.53 5.25
C GLN A 166 24.78 0.66 6.74
N ASN A 167 25.77 0.42 7.60
CA ASN A 167 25.59 0.45 9.05
C ASN A 167 25.44 1.93 9.48
N ASP A 168 24.23 2.34 9.82
CA ASP A 168 23.92 3.70 10.30
C ASP A 168 24.30 3.88 11.79
N SER A 169 25.48 3.42 12.20
CA SER A 169 25.98 3.60 13.57
C SER A 169 26.72 4.93 13.81
N ASP A 170 26.84 5.80 12.81
CA ASP A 170 27.78 6.95 12.85
C ASP A 170 27.09 8.32 12.95
N LYS A 171 25.85 8.42 13.49
CA LYS A 171 25.16 9.72 13.62
C LYS A 171 24.71 10.15 15.01
N ASP A 172 25.10 9.42 16.05
CA ASP A 172 24.73 9.76 17.44
C ASP A 172 25.89 10.25 18.33
N SER A 173 27.03 10.66 17.77
CA SER A 173 28.19 11.11 18.57
C SER A 173 28.48 12.61 18.57
N ASP A 174 27.56 13.49 18.16
CA ASP A 174 27.82 14.94 18.13
C ASP A 174 26.75 15.76 18.89
N ILE A 175 26.41 15.39 20.12
CA ILE A 175 25.83 16.33 21.09
C ILE A 175 26.45 16.06 22.47
N ASP A 176 27.77 16.21 22.57
CA ASP A 176 28.40 16.48 23.86
C ASP A 176 28.44 17.99 24.08
N HIS A 177 27.82 18.37 25.19
CA HIS A 177 27.90 19.66 25.84
C HIS A 177 29.35 20.13 25.99
N ASP A 178 29.60 21.40 25.70
CA ASP A 178 30.61 22.19 26.39
C ASP A 178 30.14 23.65 26.52
N ASP A 179 29.83 24.00 27.78
CA ASP A 179 29.86 25.29 28.49
C ASP A 179 29.44 26.62 27.82
#